data_AF-A0A0D6KUA9-F1
#
_entry.id   AF-A0A0D6KUA9-F1
#
_cell.length_a   1.000
_cell.length_b   1.000
_cell.length_c   1.000
_cell.angle_alpha   90.00
_cell.angle_beta   90.00
_cell.angle_gamma   90.00
#
_symmetry.space_group_name_H-M   'P 1'
#
loop_
_entity.id
_entity.type
_entity.pdbx_description
1 polymer ?
#
loop_
_entity_poly.entity_id
_entity_poly.type
_entity_poly.pdbx_seq_one_letter_code
_entity_poly.pdbx_strand_id
1 'polypeptide(L)' 'MKMTTEINTQDWQQTFIATNLLAIGYNAWVGYLGGECGVVICSTNSPHLSIAGETFKAHFIPRKNLAAFLNSWF' A
#
# COMPACT_ATOMS: atom_id res chain seq x y z
N MET A 1 7.12 -10.93 36.58
CA MET A 1 6.27 -10.13 35.67
C MET A 1 6.84 -10.31 34.27
N LYS A 2 6.25 -11.22 33.47
CA LYS A 2 6.70 -11.49 32.10
C LYS A 2 6.17 -10.34 31.24
N MET A 3 7.05 -9.47 30.77
CA MET A 3 6.71 -8.46 29.78
C MET A 3 6.61 -9.17 28.45
N THR A 4 5.42 -9.71 28.14
CA THR A 4 5.09 -10.15 26.79
C THR A 4 4.98 -8.90 25.96
N THR A 5 6.07 -8.53 25.27
CA THR A 5 6.01 -7.61 24.14
C THR A 5 5.22 -8.32 23.05
N GLU A 6 3.90 -8.21 23.10
CA GLU A 6 3.11 -8.25 21.89
C GLU A 6 3.70 -7.15 21.00
N ILE A 7 4.51 -7.55 20.02
CA ILE A 7 4.90 -6.63 18.94
C ILE A 7 3.56 -6.19 18.37
N ASN A 8 3.17 -4.95 18.68
CA ASN A 8 1.93 -4.38 18.20
C ASN A 8 2.03 -4.41 16.68
N THR A 9 1.39 -5.39 16.05
CA THR A 9 1.47 -5.62 14.61
C THR A 9 0.88 -4.44 13.82
N GLN A 10 0.26 -3.47 14.49
CA GLN A 10 -0.19 -2.23 13.88
C GLN A 10 0.91 -1.16 13.77
N ASP A 11 1.97 -1.21 14.58
CA ASP A 11 3.01 -0.16 14.59
C ASP A 11 3.77 -0.11 13.26
N TRP A 12 4.07 -1.28 12.67
CA TRP A 12 4.77 -1.33 11.38
C TRP A 12 3.90 -0.82 10.24
N GLN A 13 2.59 -1.07 10.27
CA GLN A 13 1.65 -0.63 9.23
C GLN A 13 1.52 0.89 9.24
N GLN A 14 1.35 1.48 10.43
CA GLN A 14 1.27 2.93 10.59
C GLN A 14 2.58 3.60 10.19
N THR A 15 3.72 3.03 10.59
CA THR A 15 5.05 3.53 10.21
C THR A 15 5.27 3.47 8.70
N PHE A 16 4.86 2.36 8.05
CA PHE A 16 4.92 2.21 6.62
C PHE A 16 4.06 3.28 5.92
N ILE A 17 2.81 3.44 6.33
CA ILE A 17 1.89 4.44 5.77
C ILE A 17 2.46 5.85 5.95
N ALA A 18 2.95 6.19 7.13
CA ALA A 18 3.50 7.52 7.43
C ALA A 18 4.73 7.84 6.55
N THR A 19 5.64 6.88 6.40
CA THR A 19 6.85 7.03 5.58
C THR A 19 6.54 7.15 4.09
N ASN A 20 5.44 6.52 3.65
CA ASN A 20 5.09 6.35 2.24
C ASN A 20 3.85 7.14 1.80
N LEU A 21 3.33 8.04 2.65
CA LEU A 21 2.03 8.69 2.47
C LEU A 21 1.91 9.40 1.12
N LEU A 22 2.98 10.09 0.69
CA LEU A 22 3.00 10.80 -0.59
C LEU A 22 2.92 9.84 -1.78
N ALA A 23 3.67 8.73 -1.74
CA ALA A 23 3.63 7.73 -2.81
C ALA A 23 2.26 7.03 -2.87
N ILE A 24 1.69 6.68 -1.71
CA ILE A 24 0.34 6.08 -1.64
C ILE A 24 -0.70 7.06 -2.20
N GLY A 25 -0.69 8.29 -1.70
CA GLY A 25 -1.63 9.34 -2.09
C GLY A 25 -1.52 9.72 -3.57
N TYR A 26 -0.31 9.84 -4.09
CA TYR A 26 -0.08 10.12 -5.52
C TYR A 26 -0.65 9.01 -6.41
N ASN A 27 -0.35 7.74 -6.11
CA ASN A 27 -0.88 6.61 -6.89
C ASN A 27 -2.41 6.51 -6.81
N ALA A 28 -2.99 6.79 -5.64
CA ALA A 28 -4.43 6.84 -5.47
C ALA A 28 -5.07 7.98 -6.27
N TRP A 29 -4.45 9.17 -6.23
CA TRP A 29 -4.91 10.36 -6.94
C TRP A 29 -4.86 10.16 -8.47
N VAL A 30 -3.73 9.73 -9.01
CA VAL A 30 -3.57 9.47 -10.45
C VAL A 30 -4.55 8.40 -10.93
N GLY A 31 -4.73 7.33 -10.16
CA GLY A 31 -5.71 6.29 -10.48
C GLY A 31 -7.15 6.80 -10.48
N TYR A 32 -7.51 7.60 -9.47
CA TYR A 32 -8.84 8.21 -9.37
C TYR A 32 -9.13 9.19 -10.51
N LEU A 33 -8.14 9.98 -10.94
CA LEU A 33 -8.25 10.85 -12.12
C LEU A 33 -8.53 10.07 -13.42
N GLY A 34 -8.26 8.76 -13.44
CA GLY A 34 -8.64 7.84 -14.52
C GLY A 34 -10.15 7.56 -14.62
N GLY A 35 -10.97 8.09 -13.70
CA GLY A 35 -12.43 8.12 -13.83
C GLY A 35 -13.20 7.12 -12.97
N GLU A 36 -12.54 6.43 -12.04
CA GLU A 36 -13.23 5.52 -11.13
C GLU A 36 -12.55 5.40 -9.76
N CYS A 37 -13.34 5.10 -8.73
CA CYS A 37 -12.79 4.70 -7.44
C CYS A 37 -12.09 3.33 -7.56
N GLY A 38 -11.06 3.12 -6.75
CA GLY A 38 -10.29 1.89 -6.76
C GLY A 38 -9.41 1.76 -5.52
N VAL A 39 -8.51 0.80 -5.55
CA VAL A 39 -7.60 0.50 -4.44
C VAL A 39 -6.17 0.51 -4.94
N VAL A 40 -5.26 1.09 -4.16
CA VAL A 40 -3.81 0.98 -4.40
C VAL A 40 -3.29 -0.25 -3.68
N ILE A 41 -2.65 -1.14 -4.42
CA ILE A 41 -2.04 -2.36 -3.90
C ILE A 41 -0.54 -2.27 -4.09
N CYS A 42 0.20 -2.59 -3.04
CA CYS A 42 1.65 -2.57 -3.05
C CYS A 42 2.22 -3.74 -2.25
N SER A 43 3.43 -4.16 -2.61
CA SER A 43 4.17 -5.18 -1.86
C SER A 43 5.07 -4.52 -0.81
N THR A 44 4.94 -4.98 0.44
CA THR A 44 5.81 -4.58 1.56
C THR A 44 7.11 -5.39 1.61
N ASN A 45 7.23 -6.45 0.79
CA ASN A 45 8.38 -7.37 0.80
C ASN A 45 9.52 -6.91 -0.13
N SER A 46 9.30 -5.88 -0.94
CA SER A 46 10.29 -5.42 -1.94
C SER A 46 10.30 -3.89 -2.06
N PRO A 47 10.56 -3.15 -0.95
CA PRO A 47 10.75 -1.72 -1.04
C PRO A 47 12.01 -1.40 -1.85
N HIS A 48 11.89 -0.46 -2.78
CA HIS A 48 12.98 0.04 -3.60
C HIS A 48 13.36 1.45 -3.14
N LEU A 49 14.57 1.64 -2.66
CA LEU A 49 15.08 2.96 -2.31
C LEU A 49 15.35 3.78 -3.59
N SER A 50 14.76 4.95 -3.69
CA SER A 50 15.01 5.92 -4.76
C SER A 50 15.54 7.23 -4.17
N ILE A 51 15.99 8.15 -5.03
CA ILE A 51 16.43 9.50 -4.63
C ILE A 51 15.31 10.28 -3.91
N ALA A 52 14.04 9.89 -4.13
CA ALA A 52 12.88 10.49 -3.48
C ALA A 52 12.42 9.75 -2.19
N GLY A 53 13.17 8.75 -1.72
CA GLY A 53 12.82 7.91 -0.57
C GLY A 53 12.44 6.47 -0.96
N GLU A 54 11.83 5.72 -0.03
CA GLU A 54 11.29 4.39 -0.31
C GLU A 54 10.17 4.48 -1.36
N THR A 55 10.30 3.67 -2.41
CA THR A 55 9.31 3.51 -3.47
C THR A 55 8.92 2.05 -3.53
N PHE A 56 7.64 1.77 -3.64
CA PHE A 56 7.12 0.41 -3.75
C PHE A 56 6.40 0.29 -5.07
N LYS A 57 6.43 -0.91 -5.65
CA LYS A 57 5.65 -1.21 -6.85
C LYS A 57 4.16 -1.14 -6.48
N ALA A 58 3.52 -0.04 -6.86
CA ALA A 58 2.12 0.23 -6.60
C ALA A 58 1.29 -0.02 -7.87
N HIS A 59 0.13 -0.65 -7.69
CA HIS A 59 -0.85 -0.85 -8.74
C HIS A 59 -2.19 -0.28 -8.29
N PHE A 60 -2.75 0.63 -9.08
CA PHE A 60 -4.13 1.04 -8.88
C PHE A 60 -5.06 0.04 -9.56
N ILE A 61 -5.96 -0.55 -8.78
CA ILE A 61 -6.97 -1.48 -9.25
C ILE A 61 -8.33 -0.78 -9.21
N PRO A 62 -8.92 -0.47 -10.38
CA PRO A 62 -10.31 -0.08 -10.50
C PRO A 62 -11.29 -0.93 -9.71
N ARG A 63 -12.31 -0.32 -9.11
CA ARG A 63 -13.35 -1.06 -8.39
C ARG A 63 -14.01 -2.15 -9.24
N LYS A 64 -14.22 -1.90 -10.55
CA LYS A 64 -14.77 -2.90 -11.49
C LYS A 64 -13.89 -4.15 -11.65
N ASN A 65 -12.57 -4.01 -11.47
CA ASN A 65 -11.61 -5.09 -11.62
C ASN A 65 -11.21 -5.70 -10.27
N LEU A 66 -11.62 -5.09 -9.15
CA LEU A 66 -11.18 -5.49 -7.81
C LEU A 66 -11.56 -6.94 -7.48
N ALA A 67 -12.79 -7.37 -7.80
CA ALA A 67 -13.23 -8.74 -7.55
C ALA A 67 -12.41 -9.76 -8.37
N ALA A 68 -12.21 -9.49 -9.66
CA ALA A 68 -11.40 -10.35 -10.53
C ALA A 68 -9.95 -10.43 -10.04
N PHE A 69 -9.39 -9.29 -9.64
CA PHE A 69 -8.04 -9.21 -9.07
C PHE A 69 -7.91 -10.06 -7.80
N LEU A 70 -8.83 -9.89 -6.83
CA LEU A 70 -8.80 -10.64 -5.57
C LEU A 70 -8.97 -12.15 -5.80
N ASN A 71 -9.80 -12.55 -6.76
CA ASN A 71 -9.98 -13.96 -7.13
C ASN A 71 -8.75 -14.58 -7.81
N SER A 72 -7.89 -13.77 -8.44
CA SER A 72 -6.63 -14.24 -9.04
C SER A 72 -5.43 -14.19 -8.10
N TRP A 73 -5.61 -13.55 -6.94
CA TRP A 73 -4.56 -13.34 -5.93
C TRP A 73 -4.56 -14.43 -4.85
N PHE A 74 -5.65 -15.19 -4.75
CA PHE A 74 -5.80 -16.42 -3.96
C PHE A 74 -5.75 -17.65 -4.87
#